data_AF-A0A9E5QY04-F1
#
_entry.id   AF-A0A9E5QY04-F1
#
_cell.length_a   1.000
_cell.length_b   1.000
_cell.length_c   1.000
_cell.angle_alpha   90.00
_cell.angle_beta   90.00
_cell.angle_gamma   90.00
#
_symmetry.space_group_name_H-M   'P 1'
#
loop_
_entity.id
_entity.type
_entity.pdbx_description
1 polymer ?
#
loop_
_entity_poly.entity_id
_entity_poly.type
_entity_poly.pdbx_seq_one_letter_code
_entity_poly.pdbx_strand_id
1 'polypeptide(L)'
;MPFIEAPTTFYLGRRYDPNTNQIVDEVVYYDSRDLVTHAVVVGMTGSGKTGLCFTLLEEAVMDDIPAIIIDPKGDITNLMLAFPGLTPEEFLPWINEEDARRAGLEPIEYARDIAQRWREGLASWGISAQRVANFRQRANFSIFTPGSDSGLPISIVHALQPPREGWYGYEEQHRERISGIVTALLALAGIKARNKDREHVLIANIIEYAWANNMPLTIQDVIVQVQQPPFSKLGVFDVKHLLPGEGAL
;
A
#
# COMPACT_ATOMS: atom_id res chain seq x y z
N MET A 1 -3.06 27.89 23.18
CA MET A 1 -1.98 28.53 22.37
C MET A 1 -2.27 28.24 20.91
N PRO A 2 -1.96 29.14 19.96
CA PRO A 2 -2.03 28.76 18.55
C PRO A 2 -1.09 27.57 18.29
N PHE A 3 -1.53 26.69 17.40
CA PHE A 3 -0.73 25.58 16.86
C PHE A 3 0.62 26.12 16.34
N ILE A 4 1.71 25.52 16.82
CA ILE A 4 3.08 25.76 16.33
C ILE A 4 3.39 24.68 15.29
N GLU A 5 3.77 25.11 14.10
CA GLU A 5 4.32 24.25 13.05
C GLU A 5 5.84 24.34 13.14
N ALA A 6 6.49 23.25 13.54
CA ALA A 6 7.93 23.20 13.73
C ALA A 6 8.47 21.82 13.32
N PRO A 7 9.71 21.74 12.79
CA PRO A 7 10.31 20.47 12.43
C PRO A 7 10.27 19.48 13.60
N THR A 8 10.11 18.20 13.30
CA THR A 8 10.07 17.08 14.25
C THR A 8 8.94 17.12 15.27
N THR A 9 7.95 18.00 15.08
CA THR A 9 6.89 18.26 16.05
C THR A 9 5.54 17.86 15.47
N PHE A 10 5.24 16.56 15.50
CA PHE A 10 4.00 16.03 14.94
C PHE A 10 2.81 16.42 15.81
N TYR A 11 1.82 17.09 15.23
CA TYR A 11 0.56 17.37 15.92
C TYR A 11 -0.35 16.16 15.98
N LEU A 12 -0.76 15.76 17.19
CA LEU A 12 -1.66 14.61 17.43
C LEU A 12 -3.06 15.01 17.88
N GLY A 13 -3.37 16.30 17.93
CA GLY A 13 -4.66 16.80 18.40
C GLY A 13 -4.55 17.56 19.72
N ARG A 14 -5.54 17.37 20.58
CA ARG A 14 -5.66 18.04 21.87
C ARG A 14 -5.84 17.04 22.99
N ARG A 15 -5.44 17.44 24.19
CA ARG A 15 -5.54 16.60 25.37
C ARG A 15 -7.00 16.33 25.71
N TYR A 16 -7.31 15.08 26.00
CA TYR A 16 -8.57 14.66 26.58
C TYR A 16 -8.39 14.52 28.10
N ASP A 17 -9.23 15.19 28.88
CA ASP A 17 -9.26 15.05 30.34
C ASP A 17 -10.29 13.97 30.73
N PRO A 18 -9.85 12.82 31.27
CA PRO A 18 -10.74 11.73 31.64
C PRO A 18 -11.58 12.04 32.89
N ASN A 19 -11.23 13.04 33.69
CA ASN A 19 -12.00 13.39 34.88
C ASN A 19 -13.23 14.23 34.52
N THR A 20 -13.11 15.09 33.52
CA THR A 20 -14.20 15.97 33.05
C THR A 20 -14.88 15.44 31.79
N ASN A 21 -14.31 14.41 31.14
CA ASN A 21 -14.72 13.90 29.83
C ASN A 21 -14.80 15.00 28.76
N GLN A 22 -13.82 15.91 28.78
CA GLN A 22 -13.74 17.04 27.86
C GLN A 22 -12.39 17.08 27.15
N ILE A 23 -12.41 17.55 25.91
CA ILE A 23 -11.21 17.95 25.20
C ILE A 23 -10.83 19.34 25.72
N VAL A 24 -9.61 19.49 26.21
CA VAL A 24 -9.08 20.78 26.66
C VAL A 24 -8.23 21.41 25.55
N ASP A 25 -8.09 22.73 25.54
CA ASP A 25 -7.33 23.48 24.50
C ASP A 25 -5.80 23.32 24.58
N GLU A 26 -5.32 22.31 25.31
CA GLU A 26 -3.91 21.92 25.35
C GLU A 26 -3.59 21.04 24.14
N VAL A 27 -2.74 21.54 23.25
CA VAL A 27 -2.29 20.80 22.07
C VAL A 27 -1.32 19.68 22.47
N VAL A 28 -1.47 18.52 21.86
CA VAL A 28 -0.58 17.37 22.03
C VAL A 28 0.34 17.27 20.82
N TYR A 29 1.64 17.33 21.08
CA TYR A 29 2.69 17.12 20.10
C TYR A 29 3.45 15.83 20.38
N TYR A 30 3.98 15.22 19.34
CA TYR A 30 4.81 14.02 19.38
C TYR A 30 6.13 14.28 18.67
N ASP A 31 7.24 13.85 19.28
CA ASP A 31 8.57 14.02 18.70
C ASP A 31 8.79 12.95 17.63
N SER A 32 8.88 13.35 16.36
CA SER A 32 9.02 12.40 15.25
C SER A 32 10.32 11.60 15.31
N ARG A 33 11.32 12.06 16.07
CA ARG A 33 12.58 11.33 16.27
C ARG A 33 12.40 10.04 17.06
N ASP A 34 11.31 9.89 17.80
CA ASP A 34 10.98 8.63 18.45
C ASP A 34 10.56 7.54 17.44
N LEU A 35 10.17 7.92 16.22
CA LEU A 35 9.75 7.00 15.14
C LEU A 35 10.91 6.40 14.34
N VAL A 36 12.16 6.73 14.63
CA VAL A 36 13.34 6.21 13.90
C VAL A 36 13.68 4.75 14.22
N THR A 37 12.94 4.13 15.15
CA THR A 37 13.09 2.72 15.52
C THR A 37 11.91 1.90 15.02
N HIS A 38 11.02 1.47 15.92
CA HIS A 38 9.82 0.71 15.59
C HIS A 38 8.66 1.23 16.44
N ALA A 39 7.52 1.46 15.80
CA ALA A 39 6.27 1.82 16.47
C ALA A 39 5.21 0.75 16.20
N VAL A 40 4.35 0.52 17.19
CA VAL A 40 3.21 -0.40 17.07
C VAL A 40 1.97 0.29 17.61
N VAL A 41 0.91 0.37 16.80
CA VAL A 41 -0.39 0.93 17.19
C VAL A 41 -1.37 -0.22 17.41
N VAL A 42 -1.87 -0.35 18.65
CA VAL A 42 -2.82 -1.40 19.06
C VAL A 42 -4.15 -0.81 19.53
N GLY A 43 -5.23 -1.59 19.43
CA GLY A 43 -6.57 -1.15 19.80
C GLY A 43 -7.68 -1.90 19.08
N MET A 44 -8.91 -1.84 19.59
CA MET A 44 -10.08 -2.48 18.99
C MET A 44 -10.61 -1.72 17.76
N THR A 45 -11.46 -2.32 16.93
CA THR A 45 -12.12 -1.60 15.83
C THR A 45 -12.88 -0.38 16.37
N GLY A 46 -12.80 0.76 15.66
CA GLY A 46 -13.40 2.02 16.11
C GLY A 46 -12.59 2.79 17.16
N SER A 47 -11.48 2.25 17.67
CA SER A 47 -10.65 2.94 18.68
C SER A 47 -9.76 4.07 18.14
N GLY A 48 -9.92 4.45 16.87
CA GLY A 48 -9.14 5.53 16.25
C GLY A 48 -7.75 5.15 15.72
N LYS A 49 -7.36 3.87 15.68
CA LYS A 49 -6.02 3.44 15.18
C LYS A 49 -5.69 4.01 13.79
N THR A 50 -6.60 3.86 12.83
CA THR A 50 -6.41 4.35 11.46
C THR A 50 -6.33 5.88 11.44
N GLY A 51 -7.14 6.55 12.27
CA GLY A 51 -7.09 8.01 12.45
C GLY A 51 -5.72 8.48 12.94
N LEU A 52 -5.17 7.82 13.96
CA LEU A 52 -3.82 8.10 14.45
C LEU A 52 -2.76 7.88 13.36
N CYS A 53 -2.86 6.79 12.59
CA CYS A 53 -1.94 6.55 11.48
C CYS A 53 -2.05 7.62 10.38
N PHE A 54 -3.26 8.08 10.05
CA PHE A 54 -3.45 9.19 9.12
C PHE A 54 -2.76 10.45 9.62
N THR A 55 -3.02 10.84 10.87
CA THR A 55 -2.39 12.01 11.47
C THR A 55 -0.87 11.90 11.42
N LEU A 56 -0.29 10.78 11.85
CA LEU A 56 1.17 10.58 11.79
C LEU A 56 1.72 10.69 10.35
N LEU A 57 1.02 10.16 9.35
CA LEU A 57 1.43 10.25 7.94
C LEU A 57 1.28 11.65 7.38
N GLU A 58 0.23 12.38 7.75
CA GLU A 58 0.04 13.78 7.38
C GLU A 58 1.15 14.66 7.97
N GLU A 59 1.48 14.49 9.25
CA GLU A 59 2.59 15.21 9.88
C GLU A 59 3.94 14.82 9.27
N ALA A 60 4.16 13.55 8.94
CA ALA A 60 5.38 13.11 8.24
C ALA A 60 5.54 13.78 6.88
N VAL A 61 4.45 13.91 6.10
CA VAL A 61 4.46 14.67 4.85
C VAL A 61 4.79 16.14 5.10
N MET A 62 4.21 16.74 6.14
CA MET A 62 4.48 18.15 6.48
C MET A 62 5.95 18.38 6.85
N ASP A 63 6.61 17.39 7.43
CA ASP A 63 8.05 17.38 7.76
C ASP A 63 8.96 16.88 6.62
N ASP A 64 8.44 16.73 5.39
CA ASP A 64 9.18 16.26 4.20
C ASP A 64 9.79 14.86 4.38
N ILE A 65 9.15 13.98 5.17
CA ILE A 65 9.59 12.60 5.41
C ILE A 65 8.93 11.68 4.37
N PRO A 66 9.71 11.00 3.50
CA PRO A 66 9.15 10.06 2.54
C PRO A 66 8.62 8.81 3.24
N ALA A 67 7.43 8.36 2.84
CA ALA A 67 6.79 7.16 3.39
C ALA A 67 6.43 6.16 2.30
N ILE A 68 6.72 4.88 2.55
CA ILE A 68 6.18 3.74 1.78
C ILE A 68 5.15 3.05 2.67
N ILE A 69 3.94 2.93 2.17
CA ILE A 69 2.80 2.42 2.93
C ILE A 69 2.31 1.14 2.27
N ILE A 70 2.23 0.06 3.05
CA ILE A 70 1.59 -1.19 2.64
C ILE A 70 0.21 -1.23 3.29
N ASP A 71 -0.82 -1.02 2.48
CA ASP A 71 -2.19 -0.92 2.94
C ASP A 71 -3.06 -2.03 2.34
N PRO A 72 -3.23 -3.17 3.03
CA PRO A 72 -4.07 -4.25 2.55
C PRO A 72 -5.57 -3.94 2.63
N LYS A 73 -5.98 -2.88 3.36
CA LYS A 73 -7.40 -2.49 3.49
C LYS A 73 -7.81 -1.45 2.46
N GLY A 74 -6.87 -0.63 1.99
CA GLY A 74 -7.10 0.46 1.05
C GLY A 74 -7.56 1.76 1.70
N ASP A 75 -7.76 1.78 3.02
CA ASP A 75 -8.24 2.97 3.73
C ASP A 75 -7.24 4.14 3.62
N ILE A 76 -5.93 3.88 3.63
CA ILE A 76 -4.88 4.91 3.66
C ILE A 76 -4.86 5.74 2.38
N THR A 77 -5.41 5.22 1.28
CA THR A 77 -5.59 5.97 0.03
C THR A 77 -6.48 7.21 0.21
N ASN A 78 -7.30 7.28 1.26
CA ASN A 78 -8.10 8.46 1.60
C ASN A 78 -7.25 9.70 1.94
N LEU A 79 -5.93 9.58 2.15
CA LEU A 79 -5.01 10.72 2.16
C LEU A 79 -5.07 11.52 0.84
N MET A 80 -5.56 10.92 -0.26
CA MET A 80 -5.85 11.59 -1.53
C MET A 80 -7.16 12.40 -1.57
N LEU A 81 -7.94 12.40 -0.48
CA LEU A 81 -9.18 13.17 -0.34
C LEU A 81 -9.04 14.47 0.50
N ALA A 82 -7.81 14.89 0.84
CA ALA A 82 -7.52 16.25 1.28
C ALA A 82 -7.68 17.25 0.12
N PHE A 83 -8.75 18.05 0.14
CA PHE A 83 -9.05 19.03 -0.89
C PHE A 83 -8.55 20.44 -0.50
N PRO A 84 -7.58 21.03 -1.23
CA PRO A 84 -6.99 22.33 -0.86
C PRO A 84 -7.99 23.48 -0.77
N GLY A 85 -8.96 23.53 -1.70
CA GLY A 85 -9.94 24.62 -1.75
C GLY A 85 -11.08 24.44 -0.75
N LEU A 86 -11.29 23.22 -0.27
CA LEU A 86 -12.47 22.81 0.48
C LEU A 86 -13.75 23.31 -0.20
N THR A 87 -13.83 23.21 -1.53
CA THR A 87 -14.97 23.71 -2.32
C THR A 87 -15.97 22.60 -2.63
N PRO A 88 -17.27 22.91 -2.79
CA PRO A 88 -18.28 21.90 -3.14
C PRO A 88 -17.91 21.08 -4.38
N GLU A 89 -17.26 21.70 -5.37
CA GLU A 89 -16.85 21.06 -6.63
C GLU A 89 -15.74 20.01 -6.42
N GLU A 90 -14.83 20.23 -5.46
CA GLU A 90 -13.81 19.24 -5.11
C GLU A 90 -14.43 18.02 -4.42
N PHE A 91 -15.48 18.21 -3.60
CA PHE A 91 -16.17 17.12 -2.91
C PHE A 91 -17.18 16.38 -3.79
N LEU A 92 -17.79 17.06 -4.77
CA LEU A 92 -18.88 16.52 -5.60
C LEU A 92 -18.61 15.13 -6.21
N PRO A 93 -17.43 14.84 -6.78
CA PRO A 93 -17.16 13.52 -7.35
C PRO A 93 -17.09 12.38 -6.32
N TRP A 94 -16.97 12.72 -5.03
CA TRP A 94 -16.68 11.79 -3.94
C TRP A 94 -17.83 11.65 -2.95
N ILE A 95 -18.93 12.37 -3.16
CA ILE A 95 -20.11 12.21 -2.32
C ILE A 95 -20.81 10.89 -2.63
N ASN A 96 -21.58 10.41 -1.65
CA ASN A 96 -22.52 9.33 -1.88
C ASN A 96 -23.87 9.90 -2.34
N GLU A 97 -24.26 9.61 -3.58
CA GLU A 97 -25.54 10.07 -4.15
C GLU A 97 -26.77 9.55 -3.40
N GLU A 98 -26.68 8.37 -2.79
CA GLU A 98 -27.77 7.82 -1.98
C GLU A 98 -27.97 8.63 -0.69
N ASP A 99 -26.88 9.09 -0.07
CA ASP A 99 -26.96 9.93 1.13
C ASP A 99 -27.50 11.32 0.81
N ALA A 100 -27.13 11.88 -0.36
CA ALA A 100 -27.73 13.11 -0.87
C ALA A 100 -29.25 12.95 -1.06
N ARG A 101 -29.68 11.86 -1.71
CA ARG A 101 -31.11 11.55 -1.91
C ARG A 101 -31.86 11.39 -0.60
N ARG A 102 -31.29 10.69 0.40
CA ARG A 102 -31.88 10.52 1.73
C ARG A 102 -32.00 11.83 2.50
N ALA A 103 -31.07 12.74 2.31
CA ALA A 103 -31.13 14.09 2.86
C ALA A 103 -32.14 14.99 2.12
N GLY A 104 -32.67 14.56 0.98
CA GLY A 104 -33.58 15.35 0.13
C GLY A 104 -32.87 16.51 -0.57
N LEU A 105 -31.57 16.38 -0.82
CA LEU A 105 -30.72 17.41 -1.40
C LEU A 105 -30.22 17.00 -2.78
N GLU A 106 -30.05 17.97 -3.67
CA GLU A 106 -29.35 17.73 -4.93
C GLU A 106 -27.85 17.45 -4.66
N PRO A 107 -27.17 16.66 -5.52
CA PRO A 107 -25.76 16.29 -5.33
C PRO A 107 -24.83 17.47 -4.97
N ILE A 108 -24.96 18.59 -5.69
CA ILE A 108 -24.14 19.79 -5.46
C ILE A 108 -24.46 20.50 -4.14
N GLU A 109 -25.71 20.43 -3.68
CA GLU A 109 -26.11 21.00 -2.38
C GLU A 109 -25.56 20.14 -1.25
N TYR A 110 -25.65 18.81 -1.38
CA TYR A 110 -25.06 17.89 -0.42
C TYR A 110 -23.52 18.02 -0.34
N ALA A 111 -22.86 18.17 -1.49
CA ALA A 111 -21.42 18.44 -1.55
C ALA A 111 -21.04 19.76 -0.85
N ARG A 112 -21.89 20.80 -0.97
CA ARG A 112 -21.71 22.08 -0.26
C ARG A 112 -21.79 21.90 1.26
N ASP A 113 -22.77 21.14 1.74
CA ASP A 113 -22.91 20.82 3.16
C ASP A 113 -21.74 20.00 3.69
N ILE A 114 -21.21 19.07 2.90
CA ILE A 114 -19.97 18.34 3.25
C ILE A 114 -18.79 19.31 3.33
N ALA A 115 -18.57 20.13 2.29
CA ALA A 115 -17.46 21.06 2.23
C ALA A 115 -17.46 22.05 3.42
N GLN A 116 -18.65 22.54 3.80
CA GLN A 116 -18.80 23.40 4.97
C GLN A 116 -18.46 22.67 6.28
N ARG A 117 -19.01 21.46 6.49
CA ARG A 117 -18.70 20.65 7.68
C ARG A 117 -17.21 20.36 7.82
N TRP A 118 -16.54 20.05 6.71
CA TRP A 118 -15.09 19.83 6.70
C TRP A 118 -14.33 21.11 7.05
N ARG A 119 -14.69 22.25 6.46
CA ARG A 119 -14.07 23.53 6.74
C ARG A 119 -14.20 23.94 8.22
N GLU A 120 -15.40 23.82 8.78
CA GLU A 120 -15.67 24.13 10.19
C GLU A 120 -14.97 23.13 11.12
N GLY A 121 -15.02 21.84 10.80
CA GLY A 121 -14.35 20.79 11.56
C GLY A 121 -12.84 21.02 11.62
N LEU A 122 -12.17 21.18 10.47
CA LEU A 122 -10.74 21.46 10.38
C LEU A 122 -10.36 22.75 11.12
N ALA A 123 -11.12 23.84 10.91
CA ALA A 123 -10.88 25.10 11.60
C ALA A 123 -11.01 24.98 13.12
N SER A 124 -11.96 24.18 13.61
CA SER A 124 -12.13 23.92 15.05
C SER A 124 -10.89 23.27 15.69
N TRP A 125 -10.09 22.54 14.90
CA TRP A 125 -8.81 21.93 15.29
C TRP A 125 -7.60 22.80 14.96
N GLY A 126 -7.79 24.02 14.44
CA GLY A 126 -6.70 24.91 14.04
C GLY A 126 -6.08 24.57 12.67
N ILE A 127 -6.68 23.65 11.91
CA ILE A 127 -6.22 23.27 10.58
C ILE A 127 -6.84 24.23 9.55
N SER A 128 -6.01 25.08 8.97
CA SER A 128 -6.44 26.05 7.95
C SER A 128 -6.48 25.42 6.56
N ALA A 129 -7.25 26.00 5.64
CA ALA A 129 -7.23 25.62 4.22
C ALA A 129 -5.82 25.74 3.62
N GLN A 130 -5.04 26.73 4.05
CA GLN A 130 -3.64 26.87 3.63
C GLN A 130 -2.78 25.67 4.06
N ARG A 131 -3.01 25.13 5.27
CA ARG A 131 -2.29 23.93 5.74
C ARG A 131 -2.65 22.70 4.91
N VAL A 132 -3.93 22.53 4.58
CA VAL A 132 -4.39 21.46 3.68
C VAL A 132 -3.75 21.60 2.29
N ALA A 133 -3.68 22.82 1.76
CA ALA A 133 -3.01 23.11 0.50
C ALA A 133 -1.50 22.80 0.56
N ASN A 134 -0.83 23.16 1.65
CA ASN A 134 0.59 22.85 1.86
C ASN A 134 0.85 21.35 1.90
N PHE A 135 0.03 20.58 2.64
CA PHE A 135 0.09 19.11 2.67
C PHE A 135 0.00 18.53 1.25
N ARG A 136 -0.96 19.02 0.46
CA ARG A 136 -1.17 18.58 -0.92
C ARG A 136 -0.02 18.92 -1.86
N GLN A 137 0.65 20.05 -1.66
CA GLN A 137 1.77 20.48 -2.48
C GLN A 137 3.08 19.79 -2.11
N ARG A 138 3.25 19.38 -0.85
CA ARG A 138 4.47 18.73 -0.35
C ARG A 138 4.58 17.25 -0.73
N ALA A 139 3.45 16.56 -0.92
CA ALA A 139 3.45 15.14 -1.23
C ALA A 139 3.05 14.83 -2.68
N ASN A 140 3.88 14.02 -3.33
CA ASN A 140 3.51 13.29 -4.54
C ASN A 140 2.94 11.92 -4.15
N PHE A 141 1.63 11.76 -4.23
CA PHE A 141 0.96 10.49 -3.93
C PHE A 141 1.00 9.57 -5.14
N SER A 142 1.60 8.39 -4.98
CA SER A 142 1.62 7.33 -5.98
C SER A 142 0.94 6.09 -5.39
N ILE A 143 -0.28 5.79 -5.84
CA ILE A 143 -1.00 4.57 -5.44
C ILE A 143 -0.61 3.47 -6.40
N PHE A 144 -0.01 2.41 -5.89
CA PHE A 144 0.31 1.22 -6.66
C PHE A 144 -0.72 0.12 -6.41
N THR A 145 -1.30 -0.42 -7.47
CA THR A 145 -2.36 -1.43 -7.40
C THR A 145 -1.93 -2.71 -8.12
N PRO A 146 -1.47 -3.75 -7.40
CA PRO A 146 -1.26 -5.07 -8.00
C PRO A 146 -2.58 -5.66 -8.50
N GLY A 147 -2.64 -6.07 -9.77
CA GLY A 147 -3.81 -6.74 -10.35
C GLY A 147 -5.04 -5.85 -10.58
N SER A 148 -4.91 -4.53 -10.45
CA SER A 148 -5.96 -3.56 -10.79
C SER A 148 -5.34 -2.37 -11.53
N ASP A 149 -6.09 -1.82 -12.48
CA ASP A 149 -5.71 -0.62 -13.24
C ASP A 149 -6.27 0.68 -12.61
N SER A 150 -6.82 0.61 -11.40
CA SER A 150 -7.36 1.79 -10.68
C SER A 150 -6.27 2.76 -10.20
N GLY A 151 -5.03 2.32 -10.08
CA GLY A 151 -3.85 3.12 -9.74
C GLY A 151 -2.69 2.86 -10.70
N LEU A 152 -1.47 3.07 -10.25
CA LEU A 152 -0.27 2.66 -10.98
C LEU A 152 -0.16 1.13 -10.95
N PRO A 153 -0.27 0.45 -12.11
CA PRO A 153 -0.23 -1.00 -12.12
C PRO A 153 1.17 -1.48 -11.73
N ILE A 154 1.23 -2.46 -10.84
CA ILE A 154 2.46 -3.22 -10.60
C ILE A 154 2.46 -4.45 -11.50
N SER A 155 3.37 -4.47 -12.46
CA SER A 155 3.61 -5.64 -13.30
C SER A 155 4.54 -6.62 -12.60
N ILE A 156 4.02 -7.80 -12.29
CA ILE A 156 4.82 -8.94 -11.79
C ILE A 156 5.64 -9.56 -12.92
N VAL A 157 5.23 -9.37 -14.19
CA VAL A 157 5.94 -9.92 -15.36
C VAL A 157 7.35 -9.36 -15.47
N HIS A 158 7.55 -8.09 -15.09
CA HIS A 158 8.90 -7.50 -15.05
C HIS A 158 9.79 -8.20 -14.00
N ALA A 159 9.22 -8.82 -12.97
CA ALA A 159 9.99 -9.55 -11.99
C ALA A 159 10.60 -10.84 -12.56
N LEU A 160 10.10 -11.37 -13.68
CA LEU A 160 10.64 -12.57 -14.34
C LEU A 160 11.87 -12.29 -15.23
N GLN A 161 12.18 -11.02 -15.49
CA GLN A 161 13.33 -10.65 -16.30
C GLN A 161 14.65 -10.97 -15.58
N PRO A 162 15.69 -11.42 -16.31
CA PRO A 162 16.99 -11.67 -15.72
C PRO A 162 17.55 -10.39 -15.06
N PRO A 163 18.23 -10.52 -13.92
CA PRO A 163 18.81 -9.38 -13.20
C PRO A 163 19.91 -8.71 -14.04
N ARG A 164 20.01 -7.38 -13.98
CA ARG A 164 20.97 -6.61 -14.80
C ARG A 164 22.43 -6.93 -14.45
N GLU A 165 22.67 -7.18 -13.17
CA GLU A 165 23.95 -7.62 -12.61
C GLU A 165 24.39 -9.04 -13.05
N GLY A 166 23.51 -9.81 -13.70
CA GLY A 166 23.78 -11.18 -14.13
C GLY A 166 23.71 -12.20 -12.99
N TRP A 167 23.87 -13.48 -13.32
CA TRP A 167 23.72 -14.59 -12.36
C TRP A 167 24.94 -14.79 -11.44
N TYR A 168 26.14 -14.78 -12.03
CA TYR A 168 27.37 -15.17 -11.34
C TYR A 168 27.77 -14.15 -10.25
N GLY A 169 28.04 -14.64 -9.05
CA GLY A 169 28.43 -13.83 -7.89
C GLY A 169 27.26 -13.29 -7.05
N TYR A 170 26.01 -13.55 -7.47
CA TYR A 170 24.78 -13.11 -6.79
C TYR A 170 23.77 -14.26 -6.61
N GLU A 171 24.23 -15.51 -6.70
CA GLU A 171 23.37 -16.69 -6.81
C GLU A 171 22.42 -16.85 -5.60
N GLU A 172 22.90 -16.62 -4.38
CA GLU A 172 22.07 -16.72 -3.18
C GLU A 172 20.98 -15.63 -3.15
N GLN A 173 21.35 -14.39 -3.46
CA GLN A 173 20.41 -13.27 -3.51
C GLN A 173 19.35 -13.48 -4.60
N HIS A 174 19.75 -13.99 -5.77
CA HIS A 174 18.84 -14.29 -6.86
C HIS A 174 17.91 -15.44 -6.51
N ARG A 175 18.40 -16.49 -5.83
CA ARG A 175 17.54 -17.59 -5.36
C ARG A 175 16.51 -17.13 -4.34
N GLU A 176 16.88 -16.25 -3.41
CA GLU A 176 15.94 -15.65 -2.46
C GLU A 176 14.88 -14.83 -3.18
N ARG A 177 15.30 -13.99 -4.14
CA ARG A 177 14.40 -13.20 -4.99
C ARG A 177 13.46 -14.07 -5.82
N ILE A 178 13.97 -15.13 -6.46
CA ILE A 178 13.18 -16.11 -7.20
C ILE A 178 12.15 -16.75 -6.28
N SER A 179 12.56 -17.20 -5.08
CA SER A 179 11.65 -17.79 -4.12
C SER A 179 10.49 -16.86 -3.77
N GLY A 180 10.76 -15.57 -3.56
CA GLY A 180 9.73 -14.56 -3.31
C GLY A 180 8.77 -14.36 -4.49
N ILE A 181 9.31 -14.28 -5.72
CA ILE A 181 8.52 -14.16 -6.95
C ILE A 181 7.59 -15.36 -7.13
N VAL A 182 8.11 -16.58 -6.95
CA VAL A 182 7.31 -17.81 -7.11
C VAL A 182 6.22 -17.90 -6.05
N THR A 183 6.51 -17.55 -4.80
CA THR A 183 5.49 -17.49 -3.75
C THR A 183 4.39 -16.49 -4.08
N ALA A 184 4.74 -15.30 -4.58
CA ALA A 184 3.77 -14.29 -5.00
C ALA A 184 2.93 -14.76 -6.19
N LEU A 185 3.55 -15.38 -7.21
CA LEU A 185 2.86 -15.92 -8.38
C LEU A 185 1.86 -17.02 -8.00
N LEU A 186 2.27 -17.97 -7.16
CA LEU A 186 1.40 -19.05 -6.71
C LEU A 186 0.25 -18.51 -5.86
N ALA A 187 0.51 -17.54 -4.97
CA ALA A 187 -0.54 -16.90 -4.18
C ALA A 187 -1.59 -16.20 -5.06
N LEU A 188 -1.17 -15.52 -6.14
CA LEU A 188 -2.07 -14.89 -7.11
C LEU A 188 -2.89 -15.91 -7.90
N ALA A 189 -2.33 -17.08 -8.18
CA ALA A 189 -3.06 -18.20 -8.77
C ALA A 189 -3.98 -18.92 -7.77
N GLY A 190 -4.08 -18.45 -6.51
CA GLY A 190 -4.87 -19.08 -5.45
C GLY A 190 -4.23 -20.33 -4.84
N ILE A 191 -2.97 -20.61 -5.15
CA ILE A 191 -2.23 -21.79 -4.68
C ILE A 191 -1.38 -21.42 -3.47
N LYS A 192 -1.69 -22.01 -2.31
CA LYS A 192 -0.86 -21.89 -1.10
C LYS A 192 0.25 -22.94 -1.11
N ALA A 193 1.39 -22.60 -1.71
CA ALA A 193 2.58 -23.44 -1.73
C ALA A 193 3.67 -22.91 -0.79
N ARG A 194 4.39 -23.82 -0.16
CA ARG A 194 5.64 -23.57 0.58
C ARG A 194 6.82 -23.79 -0.36
N ASN A 195 7.99 -23.26 0.01
CA ASN A 195 9.21 -23.32 -0.81
C ASN A 195 9.71 -24.75 -1.12
N LYS A 196 9.16 -25.78 -0.46
CA LYS A 196 9.50 -27.20 -0.68
C LYS A 196 8.41 -27.97 -1.43
N ASP A 197 7.26 -27.34 -1.66
CA ASP A 197 6.17 -27.96 -2.40
C ASP A 197 6.53 -28.00 -3.90
N ARG A 198 5.99 -28.99 -4.63
CA ARG A 198 6.46 -29.35 -5.98
C ARG A 198 6.33 -28.22 -6.98
N GLU A 199 5.20 -27.50 -6.91
CA GLU A 199 4.85 -26.38 -7.77
C GLU A 199 5.86 -25.24 -7.59
N HIS A 200 6.22 -24.95 -6.34
CA HIS A 200 7.20 -23.91 -6.03
C HIS A 200 8.58 -24.28 -6.54
N VAL A 201 9.03 -25.49 -6.22
CA VAL A 201 10.35 -25.99 -6.63
C VAL A 201 10.49 -26.00 -8.15
N LEU A 202 9.46 -26.44 -8.88
CA LEU A 202 9.47 -26.50 -10.34
C LEU A 202 9.61 -25.10 -10.96
N ILE A 203 8.74 -24.16 -10.56
CA ILE A 203 8.73 -22.80 -11.12
C ILE A 203 10.02 -22.06 -10.74
N ALA A 204 10.52 -22.25 -9.50
CA ALA A 204 11.79 -21.65 -9.08
C ALA A 204 12.97 -22.11 -9.95
N ASN A 205 13.04 -23.40 -10.28
CA ASN A 205 14.10 -23.93 -11.15
C ASN A 205 13.94 -23.48 -12.61
N ILE A 206 12.72 -23.28 -13.10
CA ILE A 206 12.46 -22.69 -14.42
C ILE A 206 13.03 -21.27 -14.51
N ILE A 207 12.74 -20.44 -13.50
CA ILE A 207 13.21 -19.05 -13.46
C ILE A 207 14.73 -19.01 -13.26
N GLU A 208 15.28 -19.83 -12.35
CA GLU A 208 16.73 -19.94 -12.14
C GLU A 208 17.46 -20.35 -13.43
N TYR A 209 16.94 -21.36 -14.15
CA TYR A 209 17.51 -21.77 -15.43
C TYR A 209 17.52 -20.60 -16.43
N ALA A 210 16.42 -19.88 -16.57
CA ALA A 210 16.37 -18.75 -17.49
C ALA A 210 17.34 -17.63 -17.08
N TRP A 211 17.40 -17.28 -15.79
CA TRP A 211 18.29 -16.22 -15.29
C TRP A 211 19.77 -16.59 -15.43
N ALA A 212 20.13 -17.83 -15.13
CA ALA A 212 21.49 -18.33 -15.33
C ALA A 212 21.93 -18.29 -16.81
N ASN A 213 20.99 -18.42 -17.73
CA ASN A 213 21.22 -18.34 -19.18
C ASN A 213 20.92 -16.94 -19.78
N ASN A 214 20.65 -15.93 -18.93
CA ASN A 214 20.27 -14.58 -19.34
C ASN A 214 19.10 -14.54 -20.36
N MET A 215 18.13 -15.45 -20.19
CA MET A 215 16.95 -15.55 -21.02
C MET A 215 15.78 -14.79 -20.38
N PRO A 216 15.15 -13.85 -21.08
CA PRO A 216 13.92 -13.21 -20.61
C PRO A 216 12.78 -14.22 -20.56
N LEU A 217 11.95 -14.14 -19.52
CA LEU A 217 10.75 -14.95 -19.38
C LEU A 217 9.49 -14.09 -19.38
N THR A 218 8.49 -14.54 -20.12
CA THR A 218 7.10 -14.10 -19.99
C THR A 218 6.30 -15.11 -19.16
N ILE A 219 5.09 -14.74 -18.74
CA ILE A 219 4.17 -15.68 -18.09
C ILE A 219 3.79 -16.84 -19.02
N GLN A 220 3.69 -16.59 -20.32
CA GLN A 220 3.42 -17.62 -21.32
C GLN A 220 4.55 -18.64 -21.37
N ASP A 221 5.81 -18.19 -21.33
CA ASP A 221 6.98 -19.08 -21.29
C ASP A 221 6.97 -19.95 -20.04
N VAL A 222 6.62 -19.38 -18.87
CA VAL A 222 6.51 -20.14 -17.63
C VAL A 222 5.40 -21.21 -17.73
N ILE A 223 4.23 -20.88 -18.28
CA ILE A 223 3.14 -21.85 -18.47
C ILE A 223 3.58 -23.03 -19.36
N VAL A 224 4.26 -22.74 -20.47
CA VAL A 224 4.79 -23.77 -21.37
C VAL A 224 5.87 -24.60 -20.67
N GLN A 225 6.81 -23.95 -19.98
CA GLN A 225 7.92 -24.62 -19.31
C GLN A 225 7.49 -25.41 -18.08
N VAL A 226 6.34 -25.11 -17.45
CA VAL A 226 5.77 -25.98 -16.42
C VAL A 226 5.35 -27.33 -17.00
N GLN A 227 4.83 -27.36 -18.23
CA GLN A 227 4.48 -28.61 -18.92
C GLN A 227 5.70 -29.30 -19.54
N GLN A 228 6.67 -28.52 -20.02
CA GLN A 228 7.89 -29.00 -20.66
C GLN A 228 9.12 -28.26 -20.11
N PRO A 229 9.62 -28.65 -18.92
CA PRO A 229 10.74 -27.96 -18.29
C PRO A 229 12.02 -28.03 -19.14
N PRO A 230 12.83 -26.96 -19.18
CA PRO A 230 14.05 -26.89 -20.00
C PRO A 230 15.20 -27.75 -19.45
N PHE A 231 14.95 -28.56 -18.42
CA PHE A 231 15.90 -29.45 -17.76
C PHE A 231 15.27 -30.83 -17.55
N SER A 232 16.08 -31.88 -17.63
CA SER A 232 15.63 -33.27 -17.47
C SER A 232 15.66 -33.77 -16.02
N LYS A 233 16.38 -33.07 -15.14
CA LYS A 233 16.52 -33.44 -13.73
C LYS A 233 16.33 -32.25 -12.81
N LEU A 234 15.73 -32.50 -11.65
CA LEU A 234 15.64 -31.56 -10.55
C LEU A 234 16.30 -32.21 -9.33
N GLY A 235 17.51 -31.76 -9.00
CA GLY A 235 18.40 -32.48 -8.10
C GLY A 235 18.75 -33.87 -8.66
N VAL A 236 18.39 -34.93 -7.93
CA VAL A 236 18.61 -36.33 -8.36
C VAL A 236 17.41 -36.96 -9.06
N PHE A 237 16.25 -36.29 -9.07
CA PHE A 237 15.00 -36.84 -9.60
C PHE A 237 14.81 -36.44 -11.06
N ASP A 238 14.26 -37.37 -11.85
CA ASP A 238 13.78 -37.07 -13.21
C ASP A 238 12.49 -36.23 -13.12
N VAL A 239 12.43 -35.17 -13.91
CA VAL A 239 11.30 -34.23 -13.94
C VAL A 239 9.99 -34.93 -14.30
N LYS A 240 10.04 -36.03 -15.06
CA LYS A 240 8.86 -36.83 -15.41
C LYS A 240 8.13 -37.41 -14.20
N HIS A 241 8.80 -37.56 -13.06
CA HIS A 241 8.18 -38.02 -11.81
C HIS A 241 7.50 -36.90 -11.01
N LEU A 242 7.76 -35.63 -11.36
CA LEU A 242 7.19 -34.46 -10.70
C LEU A 242 5.92 -33.96 -11.37
N LEU A 243 5.78 -34.14 -12.68
CA LEU A 243 4.57 -33.82 -13.43
C LEU A 243 3.51 -34.90 -13.20
N PRO A 244 2.23 -34.56 -12.95
CA PRO A 244 1.16 -35.55 -12.98
C PRO A 244 1.15 -36.18 -14.38
N GLY A 245 1.15 -37.52 -14.43
CA GLY A 245 1.16 -38.26 -15.69
C GLY A 245 0.02 -37.82 -16.61
N GLU A 246 0.25 -37.89 -17.92
CA GLU A 246 -0.73 -37.59 -18.98
C GLU A 246 -2.11 -38.19 -18.63
N GLY A 247 -3.06 -37.36 -18.19
CA GLY A 247 -4.42 -37.84 -17.89
C GLY A 247 -5.22 -37.18 -16.75
N ALA A 248 -4.92 -35.93 -16.35
CA ALA A 248 -5.80 -35.20 -15.42
C ALA A 248 -6.03 -33.77 -15.90
N LEU A 249 -7.00 -33.61 -16.81
CA LEU A 249 -7.80 -32.40 -17.00
C LEU A 249 -9.23 -32.74 -16.58
#